data_AF-A0A9Q0H623-F1
#
_entry.id   AF-A0A9Q0H623-F1
#
_cell.length_a   1.000
_cell.length_b   1.000
_cell.length_c   1.000
_cell.angle_alpha   90.00
_cell.angle_beta   90.00
_cell.angle_gamma   90.00
#
_symmetry.space_group_name_H-M   'P 1'
#
loop_
_entity.id
_entity.type
_entity.pdbx_description
1 polymer ?
#
loop_
_entity_poly.entity_id
_entity_poly.type
_entity_poly.pdbx_seq_one_letter_code
_entity_poly.pdbx_strand_id
1 'polypeptide(L)'
;MQVWFRMRPAQGVAHVDVKAVEDYKFLNSSYVPVLRQLESANLQRFYFENRAENVTNDANIMKFRNPKYLSMLNHLRFYLPEMYPKLHRVLFLDDDIVVQKDLTGLWKNDMDRNVNGVVETCFGSFHRYAQYTNFSHPLIREKFNLKACAWAYGTNFFDLDAWRHEKCTEQYH
;
A
#
# COMPACT_ATOMS: atom_id res chain seq x y z
N MET A 1 11.08 14.59 -9.14
CA MET A 1 11.32 13.56 -10.17
C MET A 1 11.10 14.02 -11.61
N GLN A 2 10.18 14.94 -11.92
CA GLN A 2 9.92 15.39 -13.32
C GLN A 2 11.18 15.84 -14.09
N VAL A 3 12.08 16.59 -13.44
CA VAL A 3 13.33 17.07 -14.06
C VAL A 3 14.22 15.90 -14.50
N TRP A 4 14.27 14.82 -13.73
CA TRP A 4 15.09 13.64 -14.06
C TRP A 4 14.66 12.99 -15.37
N PHE A 5 13.36 12.74 -15.55
CA PHE A 5 12.82 12.14 -16.76
C PHE A 5 12.84 13.08 -17.97
N ARG A 6 12.85 14.41 -17.75
CA ARG A 6 13.12 15.38 -18.83
C ARG A 6 14.57 15.34 -19.30
N MET A 7 15.52 15.23 -18.37
CA MET A 7 16.96 15.12 -18.70
C MET A 7 17.35 13.73 -19.22
N ARG A 8 16.58 12.69 -18.87
CA ARG A 8 16.78 11.31 -19.30
C ARG A 8 15.46 10.75 -19.87
N PRO A 9 15.10 11.13 -21.11
CA PRO A 9 13.89 10.64 -21.74
C PRO A 9 13.91 9.11 -21.82
N ALA A 10 12.76 8.49 -21.52
CA ALA A 10 12.62 7.05 -21.72
C ALA A 10 12.77 6.70 -23.21
N GLN A 11 13.47 5.61 -23.51
CA GLN A 11 13.71 5.18 -24.87
C GLN A 11 12.50 4.41 -25.43
N GLY A 12 12.27 4.52 -26.73
CA GLY A 12 11.22 3.78 -27.43
C GLY A 12 9.81 4.31 -27.19
N VAL A 13 8.85 3.41 -26.98
CA VAL A 13 7.40 3.70 -26.87
C VAL A 13 6.91 3.87 -25.43
N ALA A 14 7.83 3.93 -24.46
CA ALA A 14 7.48 4.06 -23.05
C ALA A 14 6.86 5.44 -22.76
N HIS A 15 5.63 5.45 -22.25
CA HIS A 15 5.00 6.64 -21.73
C HIS A 15 5.38 6.83 -20.25
N VAL A 16 5.93 7.98 -19.92
CA VAL A 16 6.28 8.35 -18.54
C VAL A 16 5.39 9.49 -18.09
N ASP A 17 4.65 9.26 -17.01
CA ASP A 17 3.85 10.27 -16.33
C ASP A 17 4.30 10.38 -14.88
N VAL A 18 4.47 11.61 -14.40
CA VAL A 18 4.92 11.90 -13.03
C VAL A 18 3.92 12.86 -12.39
N LYS A 19 3.11 12.30 -11.50
CA LYS A 19 2.04 13.00 -10.80
C LYS A 19 2.44 13.36 -9.37
N ALA A 20 1.98 14.52 -8.93
CA ALA A 20 1.94 14.89 -7.53
C ALA A 20 0.60 14.44 -6.91
N VAL A 21 0.53 14.34 -5.58
CA VAL A 21 -0.71 13.92 -4.89
C VAL A 21 -1.85 14.90 -5.20
N GLU A 22 -1.51 16.17 -5.31
CA GLU A 22 -2.43 17.28 -5.55
C GLU A 22 -3.04 17.25 -6.96
N ASP A 23 -2.47 16.48 -7.89
CA ASP A 23 -2.99 16.35 -9.26
C ASP A 23 -4.28 15.51 -9.31
N TYR A 24 -4.54 14.70 -8.29
CA TYR A 24 -5.69 13.81 -8.23
C TYR A 24 -6.90 14.50 -7.60
N LYS A 25 -7.76 15.09 -8.45
CA LYS A 25 -8.93 15.86 -8.01
C LYS A 25 -9.95 15.09 -7.16
N PHE A 26 -9.98 13.76 -7.27
CA PHE A 26 -10.86 12.93 -6.45
C PHE A 26 -10.36 12.80 -4.99
N LEU A 27 -9.08 13.08 -4.71
CA LEU A 27 -8.50 13.06 -3.37
C LEU A 27 -8.94 14.29 -2.57
N ASN A 28 -10.15 14.24 -2.04
CA ASN A 28 -10.67 15.23 -1.12
C ASN A 28 -11.42 14.54 0.03
N SER A 29 -11.58 15.23 1.14
CA SER A 29 -12.19 14.68 2.37
C SER A 29 -13.67 14.30 2.23
N SER A 30 -14.34 14.72 1.15
CA SER A 30 -15.72 14.29 0.85
C SER A 30 -15.79 12.89 0.25
N TYR A 31 -14.77 12.47 -0.52
CA TYR A 31 -14.72 11.15 -1.16
C TYR A 31 -13.79 10.16 -0.46
N VAL A 32 -12.71 10.65 0.16
CA VAL A 32 -11.64 9.85 0.77
C VAL A 32 -11.74 9.96 2.30
N PRO A 33 -12.34 9.00 3.00
CA PRO A 33 -12.59 9.11 4.44
C PRO A 33 -11.30 9.20 5.26
N VAL A 34 -10.22 8.55 4.78
CA VAL A 34 -8.93 8.60 5.46
C VAL A 34 -8.34 10.01 5.47
N LEU A 35 -8.53 10.82 4.41
CA LEU A 35 -8.12 12.23 4.41
C LEU A 35 -8.83 13.00 5.54
N ARG A 36 -10.14 12.79 5.69
CA ARG A 36 -10.92 13.40 6.77
C ARG A 36 -10.41 12.98 8.16
N GLN A 37 -9.98 11.74 8.31
CA GLN A 37 -9.39 11.25 9.58
C GLN A 37 -8.00 11.87 9.83
N LEU A 38 -7.16 11.97 8.80
CA LEU A 38 -5.83 12.59 8.88
C LEU A 38 -5.88 14.09 9.16
N GLU A 39 -6.93 14.77 8.69
CA GLU A 39 -7.23 16.18 9.01
C GLU A 39 -7.73 16.37 10.44
N SER A 40 -8.07 15.29 11.16
CA SER A 40 -8.60 15.42 12.51
C SER A 40 -7.53 15.89 13.51
N ALA A 41 -7.86 16.93 14.27
CA ALA A 41 -6.97 17.50 15.28
C ALA A 41 -6.52 16.47 16.33
N ASN A 42 -7.35 15.47 16.63
CA ASN A 42 -7.03 14.41 17.59
C ASN A 42 -5.95 13.45 17.07
N LEU A 43 -6.03 13.08 15.78
CA LEU A 43 -5.02 12.21 15.16
C LEU A 43 -3.70 12.96 15.00
N GLN A 44 -3.77 14.22 14.58
CA GLN A 44 -2.60 15.09 14.51
C GLN A 44 -1.94 15.23 15.89
N ARG A 45 -2.71 15.46 16.96
CA ARG A 45 -2.17 15.47 18.32
C ARG A 45 -1.53 14.14 18.71
N PHE A 46 -2.15 13.00 18.41
CA PHE A 46 -1.59 11.70 18.77
C PHE A 46 -0.21 11.43 18.15
N TYR A 47 0.00 11.82 16.89
CA TYR A 47 1.25 11.59 16.16
C TYR A 47 2.29 12.71 16.36
N PHE A 48 1.87 13.97 16.55
CA PHE A 48 2.76 15.13 16.64
C PHE A 48 2.95 15.71 18.05
N GLU A 49 2.13 15.35 19.05
CA GLU A 49 2.40 15.75 20.44
C GLU A 49 3.53 14.92 21.04
N ASN A 50 4.65 15.58 21.27
CA ASN A 50 5.78 15.10 22.06
C ASN A 50 5.35 14.88 23.51
N ARG A 51 4.94 13.66 23.87
CA ARG A 51 4.95 13.22 25.27
C ARG A 51 6.37 12.80 25.62
N ALA A 52 7.22 13.78 25.92
CA ALA A 52 8.56 13.55 26.45
C ALA A 52 8.57 13.13 27.93
N GLU A 53 7.41 13.01 28.59
CA GLU A 53 7.34 12.85 30.04
C GLU A 53 6.50 11.62 30.40
N ASN A 54 7.22 10.52 30.65
CA ASN A 54 6.88 9.30 31.41
C ASN A 54 7.43 8.06 30.68
N VAL A 55 8.76 8.06 30.54
CA VAL A 55 9.56 6.95 30.05
C VAL A 55 9.60 5.89 31.14
N THR A 56 8.70 4.92 31.08
CA THR A 56 9.01 3.60 31.67
C THR A 56 8.48 2.38 30.93
N ASN A 57 7.42 2.42 30.10
CA ASN A 57 6.84 1.14 29.64
C ASN A 57 6.48 0.92 28.17
N ASP A 58 6.75 1.83 27.21
CA ASP A 58 6.23 1.56 25.86
C ASP A 58 7.08 2.04 24.66
N ALA A 59 8.24 1.40 24.49
CA ALA A 59 9.03 1.49 23.27
C ALA A 59 8.24 1.04 22.02
N ASN A 60 7.19 0.24 22.18
CA ASN A 60 6.30 -0.16 21.09
C ASN A 60 5.38 0.99 20.65
N ILE A 61 4.75 1.73 21.58
CA ILE A 61 3.89 2.88 21.23
C ILE A 61 4.68 3.97 20.49
N MET A 62 5.94 4.24 20.85
CA MET A 62 6.78 5.20 20.12
C MET A 62 7.03 4.80 18.66
N LYS A 63 7.16 3.50 18.35
CA LYS A 63 7.31 3.03 16.95
C LYS A 63 6.06 3.31 16.10
N PHE A 64 4.88 3.32 16.71
CA PHE A 64 3.60 3.57 16.02
C PHE A 64 3.24 5.06 15.89
N ARG A 65 4.01 5.97 16.49
CA ARG A 65 3.84 7.43 16.36
C ARG A 65 4.65 8.05 15.23
N ASN A 66 5.18 7.26 14.29
CA ASN A 66 5.93 7.84 13.18
C ASN A 66 4.98 8.55 12.18
N PRO A 67 5.14 9.88 11.96
CA PRO A 67 4.29 10.63 11.03
C PRO A 67 4.32 10.11 9.60
N LYS A 68 5.36 9.34 9.20
CA LYS A 68 5.41 8.71 7.88
C LYS A 68 4.21 7.80 7.60
N TYR A 69 3.59 7.24 8.64
CA TYR A 69 2.39 6.41 8.52
C TYR A 69 1.13 7.22 8.20
N LEU A 70 1.17 8.55 8.37
CA LEU A 70 0.11 9.47 7.94
C LEU A 70 0.26 9.91 6.48
N SER A 71 1.29 9.44 5.78
CA SER A 71 1.53 9.84 4.39
C SER A 71 0.38 9.37 3.50
N MET A 72 -0.22 10.31 2.77
CA MET A 72 -1.25 10.01 1.77
C MET A 72 -0.76 9.10 0.65
N LEU A 73 0.55 9.03 0.41
CA LEU A 73 1.14 8.08 -0.54
C LEU A 73 0.84 6.62 -0.16
N ASN A 74 0.74 6.30 1.13
CA ASN A 74 0.37 4.95 1.58
C ASN A 74 -1.09 4.61 1.26
N HIS A 75 -1.95 5.63 1.28
CA HIS A 75 -3.39 5.48 1.07
C HIS A 75 -3.75 5.50 -0.43
N LEU A 76 -2.97 6.20 -1.24
CA LEU A 76 -3.16 6.29 -2.69
C LEU A 76 -3.23 4.92 -3.37
N ARG A 77 -2.50 3.95 -2.83
CA ARG A 77 -2.49 2.56 -3.29
C ARG A 77 -3.88 1.92 -3.38
N PHE A 78 -4.83 2.34 -2.56
CA PHE A 78 -6.21 1.84 -2.62
C PHE A 78 -7.07 2.51 -3.69
N TYR A 79 -6.56 3.57 -4.31
CA TYR A 79 -7.25 4.36 -5.33
C TYR A 79 -6.71 4.12 -6.75
N LEU A 80 -6.02 2.99 -6.97
CA LEU A 80 -5.45 2.64 -8.28
C LEU A 80 -6.49 2.62 -9.42
N PRO A 81 -7.72 2.06 -9.23
CA PRO A 81 -8.75 2.13 -10.25
C PRO A 81 -9.21 3.57 -10.57
N GLU A 82 -9.24 4.46 -9.59
CA GLU A 82 -9.65 5.86 -9.74
C GLU A 82 -8.56 6.67 -10.45
N MET A 83 -7.30 6.39 -10.16
CA MET A 83 -6.15 7.00 -10.86
C MET A 83 -6.05 6.54 -12.32
N TYR A 84 -6.32 5.26 -12.57
CA TYR A 84 -6.12 4.64 -13.88
C TYR A 84 -7.37 3.88 -14.36
N PRO A 85 -8.49 4.59 -14.63
CA PRO A 85 -9.79 3.96 -14.89
C PRO A 85 -9.85 3.16 -16.21
N LYS A 86 -8.85 3.30 -17.09
CA LYS A 86 -8.78 2.57 -18.37
C LYS A 86 -7.81 1.39 -18.33
N LEU A 87 -7.03 1.22 -17.25
CA LEU A 87 -6.13 0.10 -17.12
C LEU A 87 -6.85 -1.09 -16.50
N HIS A 88 -6.51 -2.29 -16.99
CA HIS A 88 -7.03 -3.57 -16.50
C HIS A 88 -6.09 -4.18 -15.46
N ARG A 89 -4.78 -3.97 -15.60
CA ARG A 89 -3.76 -4.51 -14.68
C ARG A 89 -2.66 -3.50 -14.44
N VAL A 90 -2.08 -3.54 -13.24
CA VAL A 90 -0.96 -2.67 -12.84
C VAL A 90 0.08 -3.50 -12.09
N LEU A 91 1.33 -3.41 -12.51
CA LEU A 91 2.46 -3.80 -11.68
C LEU A 91 2.88 -2.60 -10.84
N PHE A 92 2.68 -2.69 -9.53
CA PHE A 92 3.11 -1.70 -8.55
C PHE A 92 4.50 -2.07 -8.01
N LEU A 93 5.43 -1.13 -8.06
CA LEU A 93 6.78 -1.24 -7.51
C LEU A 93 7.05 -0.03 -6.62
N ASP A 94 7.57 -0.27 -5.42
CA ASP A 94 8.03 0.81 -4.54
C ASP A 94 9.30 1.48 -5.08
N ASP A 95 9.62 2.65 -4.52
CA ASP A 95 10.71 3.52 -4.96
C ASP A 95 12.11 2.99 -4.64
N ASP A 96 12.21 1.97 -3.78
CA ASP A 96 13.46 1.29 -3.39
C ASP A 96 13.68 -0.06 -4.12
N ILE A 97 12.88 -0.35 -5.14
CA ILE A 97 13.00 -1.60 -5.92
C ILE A 97 14.03 -1.48 -7.05
N VAL A 98 14.87 -2.52 -7.18
CA VAL A 98 15.78 -2.70 -8.31
C VAL A 98 15.30 -3.86 -9.19
N VAL A 99 14.88 -3.55 -10.41
CA VAL A 99 14.46 -4.56 -11.40
C VAL A 99 15.70 -5.10 -12.14
N GLN A 100 15.94 -6.41 -12.02
CA GLN A 100 17.11 -7.07 -12.63
C GLN A 100 16.77 -7.95 -13.83
N LYS A 101 15.49 -8.17 -14.11
CA LYS A 101 15.01 -9.05 -15.19
C LYS A 101 13.76 -8.46 -15.84
N ASP A 102 13.49 -8.90 -17.06
CA ASP A 102 12.25 -8.61 -17.76
C ASP A 102 11.05 -9.13 -16.95
N LEU A 103 10.05 -8.27 -16.73
CA LEU A 103 8.85 -8.56 -15.95
C LEU A 103 7.60 -8.77 -16.82
N THR A 104 7.71 -8.72 -18.15
CA THR A 104 6.59 -8.91 -19.08
C THR A 104 5.91 -10.27 -18.88
N GLY A 105 6.66 -11.28 -18.45
CA GLY A 105 6.11 -12.59 -18.09
C GLY A 105 4.98 -12.53 -17.04
N LEU A 106 4.98 -11.53 -16.15
CA LEU A 106 3.98 -11.40 -15.10
C LEU A 106 2.56 -11.21 -15.65
N TRP A 107 2.41 -10.59 -16.82
CA TRP A 107 1.11 -10.38 -17.45
C TRP A 107 0.44 -11.67 -17.94
N LYS A 108 1.21 -12.74 -18.09
CA LYS A 108 0.70 -14.06 -18.51
C LYS A 108 0.19 -14.89 -17.34
N ASN A 109 0.42 -14.45 -16.10
CA ASN A 109 -0.09 -15.16 -14.94
C ASN A 109 -1.60 -15.10 -14.89
N ASP A 110 -2.21 -16.25 -14.63
CA ASP A 110 -3.60 -16.32 -14.22
C ASP A 110 -3.67 -15.92 -12.74
N MET A 111 -4.54 -14.95 -12.47
CA MET A 111 -4.73 -14.39 -11.13
C MET A 111 -5.81 -15.15 -10.36
N ASP A 112 -6.50 -16.12 -10.98
CA ASP A 112 -7.59 -16.90 -10.38
C ASP A 112 -8.64 -16.00 -9.70
N ARG A 113 -9.04 -14.93 -10.41
CA ARG A 113 -9.95 -13.88 -9.94
C ARG A 113 -9.50 -13.11 -8.69
N ASN A 114 -8.27 -13.32 -8.21
CA ASN A 114 -7.72 -12.54 -7.11
C ASN A 114 -7.36 -11.13 -7.58
N VAL A 115 -7.62 -10.17 -6.70
CA VAL A 115 -7.36 -8.75 -6.94
C VAL A 115 -5.86 -8.43 -6.92
N ASN A 116 -5.07 -9.15 -6.13
CA ASN A 116 -3.68 -8.83 -5.82
C ASN A 116 -2.80 -10.09 -5.91
N GLY A 117 -1.80 -10.04 -6.78
CA GLY A 117 -0.72 -11.00 -6.90
C GLY A 117 0.49 -10.50 -6.13
N VAL A 118 1.05 -11.37 -5.29
CA VAL A 118 2.10 -11.00 -4.33
C VAL A 118 3.24 -11.99 -4.37
N VAL A 119 4.43 -11.54 -3.93
CA VAL A 119 5.55 -12.42 -3.66
C VAL A 119 5.46 -12.89 -2.22
N GLU A 120 5.24 -14.19 -2.03
CA GLU A 120 5.28 -14.78 -0.69
C GLU A 120 6.69 -14.71 -0.12
N THR A 121 6.81 -14.34 1.16
CA THR A 121 8.12 -14.16 1.82
C THR A 121 8.50 -15.34 2.70
N CYS A 122 8.01 -16.55 2.42
CA CYS A 122 8.05 -17.71 3.33
C CYS A 122 9.43 -18.37 3.57
N PHE A 123 10.53 -17.64 3.42
CA PHE A 123 11.89 -18.15 3.55
C PHE A 123 12.48 -17.79 4.91
N GLY A 124 12.81 -18.79 5.73
CA GLY A 124 13.44 -18.57 7.04
C GLY A 124 12.44 -18.39 8.20
N SER A 125 12.89 -17.78 9.29
CA SER A 125 12.21 -17.82 10.59
C SER A 125 11.27 -16.65 10.89
N PHE A 126 10.98 -15.74 9.95
CA PHE A 126 10.28 -14.47 10.24
C PHE A 126 9.11 -14.13 9.30
N HIS A 127 8.36 -15.09 8.75
CA HIS A 127 7.47 -14.77 7.61
C HIS A 127 6.11 -15.47 7.56
N ARG A 128 5.63 -16.04 8.68
CA ARG A 128 4.26 -16.57 8.76
C ARG A 128 3.40 -15.67 9.62
N TYR A 129 2.09 -15.61 9.36
CA TYR A 129 1.20 -14.75 10.12
C TYR A 129 1.24 -15.00 11.63
N ALA A 130 1.54 -16.23 12.07
CA ALA A 130 1.69 -16.56 13.49
C ALA A 130 2.71 -15.70 14.25
N GLN A 131 3.66 -15.07 13.54
CA GLN A 131 4.69 -14.24 14.14
C GLN A 131 4.33 -12.75 14.18
N TYR A 132 3.36 -12.34 13.37
CA TYR A 132 2.95 -10.95 13.24
C TYR A 132 1.60 -10.64 13.89
N THR A 133 0.78 -11.67 14.11
CA THR A 133 -0.60 -11.51 14.55
C THR A 133 -0.87 -12.34 15.79
N ASN A 134 -1.68 -11.80 16.68
CA ASN A 134 -2.07 -12.49 17.91
C ASN A 134 -3.24 -13.45 17.66
N PHE A 135 -2.93 -14.71 17.36
CA PHE A 135 -3.93 -15.76 17.11
C PHE A 135 -4.75 -16.17 18.33
N SER A 136 -4.44 -15.65 19.52
CA SER A 136 -5.33 -15.77 20.68
C SER A 136 -6.60 -14.93 20.51
N HIS A 137 -6.60 -13.93 19.63
CA HIS A 137 -7.78 -13.12 19.35
C HIS A 137 -8.77 -13.86 18.43
N PRO A 138 -10.06 -14.01 18.81
CA PRO A 138 -11.02 -14.83 18.08
C PRO A 138 -11.21 -14.39 16.63
N LEU A 139 -11.34 -13.07 16.38
CA LEU A 139 -11.49 -12.53 15.02
C LEU A 139 -10.29 -12.83 14.11
N ILE A 140 -9.07 -12.91 14.66
CA ILE A 140 -7.88 -13.23 13.86
C ILE A 140 -7.87 -14.71 13.55
N ARG A 141 -8.14 -15.54 14.55
CA ARG A 141 -8.18 -17.00 14.41
C ARG A 141 -9.26 -17.48 13.42
N GLU A 142 -10.39 -16.79 13.36
CA GLU A 142 -11.48 -17.11 12.43
C GLU A 142 -11.15 -16.73 10.99
N LYS A 143 -10.48 -15.59 10.77
CA LYS A 143 -10.23 -15.05 9.42
C LYS A 143 -8.90 -15.44 8.80
N PHE A 144 -7.88 -15.74 9.60
CA PHE A 144 -6.52 -15.97 9.12
C PHE A 144 -6.03 -17.38 9.40
N ASN A 145 -5.18 -17.88 8.51
CA ASN A 145 -4.44 -19.13 8.73
C ASN A 145 -3.08 -18.81 9.35
N LEU A 146 -2.84 -19.33 10.56
CA LEU A 146 -1.57 -19.18 11.29
C LEU A 146 -0.34 -19.67 10.52
N LYS A 147 -0.54 -20.64 9.61
CA LYS A 147 0.52 -21.19 8.76
C LYS A 147 0.65 -20.44 7.43
N ALA A 148 -0.25 -19.53 7.06
CA ALA A 148 -0.14 -18.82 5.81
C ALA A 148 1.12 -17.94 5.78
N CYS A 149 1.70 -17.83 4.60
CA CYS A 149 2.83 -16.97 4.33
C CYS A 149 2.38 -15.51 4.42
N ALA A 150 3.14 -14.71 5.15
CA ALA A 150 3.05 -13.28 5.02
C ALA A 150 3.66 -12.86 3.68
N TRP A 151 3.35 -11.64 3.29
CA TRP A 151 3.91 -10.99 2.12
C TRP A 151 4.07 -9.51 2.45
N ALA A 152 5.04 -8.87 1.80
CA ALA A 152 5.27 -7.45 1.92
C ALA A 152 4.58 -6.72 0.76
N TYR A 153 4.07 -5.53 1.05
CA TYR A 153 3.67 -4.59 0.00
C TYR A 153 4.93 -3.98 -0.63
N GLY A 154 4.87 -3.61 -1.90
CA GLY A 154 5.97 -2.95 -2.62
C GLY A 154 6.40 -3.65 -3.90
N THR A 155 5.87 -4.85 -4.14
CA THR A 155 5.91 -5.53 -5.43
C THR A 155 4.60 -6.30 -5.57
N ASN A 156 3.62 -5.66 -6.18
CA ASN A 156 2.26 -6.15 -6.26
C ASN A 156 1.78 -6.10 -7.70
N PHE A 157 1.09 -7.16 -8.14
CA PHE A 157 0.45 -7.19 -9.44
C PHE A 157 -1.06 -7.14 -9.24
N PHE A 158 -1.69 -6.04 -9.60
CA PHE A 158 -3.12 -5.82 -9.37
C PHE A 158 -3.93 -6.08 -10.62
N ASP A 159 -5.03 -6.82 -10.45
CA ASP A 159 -6.10 -6.90 -11.43
C ASP A 159 -7.17 -5.86 -11.07
N LEU A 160 -7.23 -4.77 -11.84
CA LEU A 160 -8.10 -3.63 -11.59
C LEU A 160 -9.55 -3.91 -11.97
N ASP A 161 -9.82 -4.91 -12.82
CA ASP A 161 -11.18 -5.31 -13.14
C ASP A 161 -11.77 -6.11 -11.97
N ALA A 162 -10.99 -7.06 -11.43
CA ALA A 162 -11.36 -7.76 -10.20
C ALA A 162 -11.50 -6.78 -9.02
N TRP A 163 -10.57 -5.83 -8.88
CA TRP A 163 -10.64 -4.80 -7.83
C TRP A 163 -11.97 -4.03 -7.84
N ARG A 164 -12.41 -3.60 -9.03
CA ARG A 164 -13.68 -2.89 -9.20
C ARG A 164 -14.88 -3.80 -8.97
N HIS A 165 -14.81 -5.06 -9.40
CA HIS A 165 -15.87 -6.04 -9.18
C HIS A 165 -16.11 -6.28 -7.67
N GLU A 166 -15.03 -6.47 -6.93
CA GLU A 166 -15.03 -6.69 -5.47
C GLU A 166 -15.23 -5.41 -4.67
N LYS A 167 -15.24 -4.24 -5.33
CA LYS A 167 -15.41 -2.91 -4.71
C LYS A 167 -14.38 -2.67 -3.60
N CYS A 168 -13.12 -3.01 -3.86
CA CYS A 168 -12.09 -2.96 -2.83
C CYS A 168 -11.81 -1.54 -2.33
N THR A 169 -11.97 -0.50 -3.17
CA THR A 169 -11.84 0.89 -2.73
C THR A 169 -12.96 1.26 -1.75
N GLU A 170 -14.18 0.82 -2.00
CA GLU A 170 -15.33 1.07 -1.14
C GLU A 170 -15.27 0.29 0.17
N GLN A 171 -14.71 -0.92 0.16
CA GLN A 171 -14.43 -1.66 1.40
C GLN A 171 -13.33 -1.01 2.25
N TYR A 172 -12.44 -0.23 1.61
CA TYR A 172 -11.38 0.50 2.30
C TYR A 172 -11.89 1.78 2.99
N HIS A 173 -13.01 2.34 2.52
CA HIS A 173 -13.67 3.54 3.08
C HIS A 173 -14.28 3.28 4.46
#